data_AF-A0A368TGZ1-F1
#
_entry.id   AF-A0A368TGZ1-F1
#
_cell.length_a   1.000
_cell.length_b   1.000
_cell.length_c   1.000
_cell.angle_alpha   90.00
_cell.angle_beta   90.00
_cell.angle_gamma   90.00
#
_symmetry.space_group_name_H-M   'P 1'
#
loop_
_entity.id
_entity.type
_entity.pdbx_description
1 polymer ?
#
loop_
_entity_poly.entity_id
_entity_poly.type
_entity_poly.pdbx_seq_one_letter_code
_entity_poly.pdbx_strand_id
1 'polypeptide(L)'
;MSEEDRICEILCTIQKIKESKQPVIAYFKQNSVPFSRAQYYRYCETLQKHGEEGLRDKRKDGNYTKLTERIKDHIVSAVNENRSIPSSQLQSKILNQFDVTISESCLNNFRASESLTRLPTHKEGEYKRQKSGGGEILTSLAFFSHIIELFTRTIIERMNEVRESALFEQNKTIGADHLDSRLHGQFTKEYNQLKSVRENRFRSIDDKIQGKDFSSMNMFRMSEKTISRYNLALLCLPLVTSNGKTSRVNRVKGNDLAFLCSYNYKDASLEMYLRELKYLKVSETLITATAKFWMDFWRDETEEETYFVCYYIDGNTKALWSSNRCYKGKVTMLGRVMNCLENVCIHDGKGHPLYFQTFHGHADLGKHALNLLTKLTELFDDPSAHVHVKRILVIDGGGNGVNTLRAFDNSDEYYISILGDNQVKDRKFKHIREETRYKYGNASLVDCQIELLDSKEKGYIYECRAVIVQWDNGRKSILITDIPRDLLDASGVTKKYFDRWPMQEKQFRDGKSGVNIHRIVGYG
;
A
#
# COMPACT_ATOMS: atom_id res chain seq x y z
N MET A 1 42.84 24.99 55.78
CA MET A 1 43.33 26.27 56.35
C MET A 1 42.13 27.08 56.71
N SER A 2 41.96 27.43 57.99
CA SER A 2 40.83 28.26 58.41
C SER A 2 40.94 29.65 57.77
N GLU A 3 39.84 30.38 57.66
CA GLU A 3 39.85 31.73 57.10
C GLU A 3 40.76 32.67 57.92
N GLU A 4 40.82 32.45 59.23
CA GLU A 4 41.70 33.17 60.15
C GLU A 4 43.17 32.80 59.93
N ASP A 5 43.50 31.53 59.73
CA ASP A 5 44.86 31.08 59.42
C ASP A 5 45.38 31.74 58.13
N ARG A 6 44.50 31.84 57.11
CA ARG A 6 44.82 32.49 55.83
C ARG A 6 45.08 33.98 56.00
N ILE A 7 44.26 34.67 56.78
CA ILE A 7 44.43 36.10 57.03
C ILE A 7 45.72 36.33 57.81
N CYS A 8 46.00 35.52 58.84
CA CYS A 8 47.26 35.56 59.57
C CYS A 8 48.47 35.31 58.65
N GLU A 9 48.40 34.34 57.73
CA GLU A 9 49.47 34.07 56.77
C GLU A 9 49.70 35.25 55.82
N ILE A 10 48.62 35.91 55.36
CA ILE A 10 48.70 37.11 54.52
C ILE A 10 49.36 38.25 55.29
N LEU A 11 48.90 38.54 56.51
CA LEU A 11 49.43 39.62 57.35
C LEU A 11 50.90 39.40 57.71
N CYS A 12 51.25 38.19 58.17
CA CYS A 12 52.62 37.83 58.50
C CYS A 12 53.54 37.97 57.29
N THR A 13 53.07 37.56 56.11
CA THR A 13 53.91 37.64 54.90
C THR A 13 54.07 39.08 54.40
N ILE A 14 53.02 39.90 54.48
CA ILE A 14 53.11 41.34 54.19
C ILE A 14 54.13 42.01 55.13
N GLN A 15 54.10 41.66 56.41
CA GLN A 15 55.02 42.22 57.40
C GLN A 15 56.47 41.80 57.12
N LYS A 16 56.73 40.52 56.83
CA LYS A 16 58.06 40.03 56.42
C LYS A 16 58.60 40.75 55.18
N ILE A 17 57.74 41.02 54.19
CA ILE A 17 58.12 41.79 53.00
C ILE A 17 58.53 43.22 53.39
N LYS A 18 57.75 43.90 54.23
CA LYS A 18 58.05 45.28 54.68
C LYS A 18 59.33 45.35 55.51
N GLU A 19 59.57 44.40 56.40
CA GLU A 19 60.74 44.36 57.28
C GLU A 19 62.03 43.99 56.52
N SER A 20 61.94 43.22 55.43
CA SER A 20 63.10 42.84 54.61
C SER A 20 63.86 44.01 53.98
N LYS A 21 63.23 45.19 53.88
CA LYS A 21 63.74 46.42 53.21
C LYS A 21 64.24 46.21 51.77
N GLN A 22 63.92 45.09 51.13
CA GLN A 22 64.20 44.82 49.73
C GLN A 22 63.09 45.37 48.82
N PRO A 23 63.38 45.68 47.54
CA PRO A 23 62.32 45.95 46.57
C PRO A 23 61.37 44.75 46.47
N VAL A 24 60.06 44.98 46.51
CA VAL A 24 59.02 43.92 46.49
C VAL A 24 59.23 42.93 45.35
N ILE A 25 59.68 43.40 44.18
CA ILE A 25 59.97 42.55 43.02
C ILE A 25 61.11 41.55 43.31
N ALA A 26 62.16 41.98 44.00
CA ALA A 26 63.28 41.11 44.37
C ALA A 26 62.84 40.08 45.42
N TYR A 27 62.05 40.50 46.41
CA TYR A 27 61.56 39.60 47.45
C TYR A 27 60.73 38.45 46.86
N PHE A 28 59.81 38.75 45.93
CA PHE A 28 58.96 37.74 45.27
C PHE A 28 59.72 36.79 44.33
N LYS A 29 60.91 37.19 43.84
CA LYS A 29 61.76 36.30 43.04
C LYS A 29 62.57 35.35 43.90
N GLN A 30 62.92 35.77 45.12
CA GLN A 30 63.82 35.03 46.00
C GLN A 30 63.08 34.19 47.06
N ASN A 31 61.84 34.54 47.39
CA ASN A 31 61.06 33.90 48.44
C ASN A 31 59.76 33.33 47.89
N SER A 32 59.33 32.18 48.44
CA SER A 32 58.00 31.63 48.19
C SER A 32 56.97 32.47 48.93
N VAL A 33 56.08 33.12 48.19
CA VAL A 33 55.00 33.96 48.73
C VAL A 33 53.66 33.32 48.37
N PRO A 34 52.73 33.16 49.33
CA PRO A 34 51.48 32.43 49.13
C PRO A 34 50.45 33.17 48.24
N PHE A 35 50.77 34.37 47.79
CA PHE A 35 49.96 35.17 46.88
C PHE A 35 50.85 35.89 45.87
N SER A 36 50.26 36.40 44.80
CA SER A 36 50.97 37.11 43.73
C SER A 36 51.31 38.57 44.09
N ARG A 37 52.28 39.16 43.38
CA ARG A 37 52.67 40.57 43.57
C ARG A 37 51.50 41.55 43.38
N ALA A 38 50.59 41.26 42.45
CA ALA A 38 49.39 42.08 42.25
C ALA A 38 48.38 41.94 43.40
N GLN A 39 48.33 40.78 44.05
CA GLN A 39 47.53 40.58 45.27
C GLN A 39 48.17 41.29 46.46
N TYR A 40 49.50 41.32 46.58
CA TYR A 40 50.20 42.08 47.62
C TYR A 40 49.78 43.56 47.67
N TYR A 41 49.83 44.26 46.53
CA TYR A 41 49.45 45.67 46.49
C TYR A 41 47.97 45.87 46.81
N ARG A 42 47.10 44.97 46.32
CA ARG A 42 45.67 44.99 46.66
C ARG A 42 45.45 44.77 48.16
N TYR A 43 46.11 43.80 48.77
CA TYR A 43 46.01 43.55 50.21
C TYR A 43 46.53 44.72 51.03
N CYS A 44 47.65 45.34 50.64
CA CYS A 44 48.14 46.55 51.30
C CYS A 44 47.14 47.71 51.20
N GLU A 45 46.53 47.93 50.03
CA GLU A 45 45.51 48.96 49.83
C GLU A 45 44.24 48.67 50.65
N THR A 46 43.76 47.42 50.64
CA THR A 46 42.60 46.99 51.41
C THR A 46 42.85 47.11 52.92
N LEU A 47 44.04 46.73 53.40
CA LEU A 47 44.43 46.90 54.80
C LEU A 47 44.46 48.37 55.21
N GLN A 48 44.95 49.25 54.34
CA GLN A 48 44.99 50.68 54.62
C GLN A 48 43.59 51.32 54.65
N LYS A 49 42.67 50.88 53.78
CA LYS A 49 41.31 51.43 53.68
C LYS A 49 40.32 50.85 54.68
N HIS A 50 40.42 49.56 55.00
CA HIS A 50 39.37 48.80 55.68
C HIS A 50 39.88 47.96 56.86
N GLY A 51 41.18 48.05 57.19
CA GLY A 51 41.79 47.22 58.23
C GLY A 51 41.79 45.73 57.89
N GLU A 52 42.05 44.88 58.88
CA GLU A 52 42.11 43.42 58.71
C GLU A 52 40.77 42.81 58.31
N GLU A 53 39.66 43.38 58.76
CA GLU A 53 38.30 42.96 58.41
C GLU A 53 38.00 43.08 56.90
N GLY A 54 38.73 43.93 56.18
CA GLY A 54 38.65 44.03 54.72
C GLY A 54 39.18 42.79 53.97
N LEU A 55 39.95 41.93 54.64
CA LEU A 55 40.53 40.72 54.04
C LEU A 55 39.63 39.47 54.18
N ARG A 56 38.53 39.53 54.95
CA ARG A 56 37.57 38.42 55.10
C ARG A 56 36.72 38.23 53.83
N ASP A 57 36.46 36.98 53.45
CA ASP A 57 35.73 36.63 52.22
C ASP A 57 34.21 36.74 52.44
N LYS A 58 33.64 37.88 52.01
CA LYS A 58 32.21 38.19 52.14
C LYS A 58 31.30 37.39 51.18
N ARG A 59 31.83 36.42 50.42
CA ARG A 59 31.04 35.57 49.51
C ARG A 59 30.14 34.54 50.20
N LYS A 60 30.26 34.37 51.51
CA LYS A 60 29.44 33.42 52.30
C LYS A 60 27.98 33.88 52.50
N ASP A 61 27.66 35.14 52.22
CA ASP A 61 26.32 35.73 52.46
C ASP A 61 25.32 35.62 51.29
N GLY A 62 25.57 34.76 50.29
CA GLY A 62 24.50 34.18 49.46
C GLY A 62 24.32 34.67 48.01
N ASN A 63 24.35 33.69 47.10
CA ASN A 63 23.52 33.48 45.90
C ASN A 63 23.20 34.62 44.91
N TYR A 64 24.04 34.75 43.88
CA TYR A 64 23.62 35.14 42.53
C TYR A 64 23.84 33.98 41.54
N THR A 65 23.29 32.79 41.81
CA THR A 65 23.34 31.70 40.84
C THR A 65 22.21 31.88 39.82
N LYS A 66 22.55 31.98 38.53
CA LYS A 66 21.57 32.00 37.43
C LYS A 66 20.73 30.72 37.32
N LEU A 67 21.11 29.68 38.05
CA LEU A 67 20.54 28.34 38.01
C LEU A 67 19.52 28.19 39.16
N THR A 68 18.33 28.75 38.96
CA THR A 68 17.22 28.66 39.91
C THR A 68 16.66 27.23 39.97
N GLU A 69 15.95 26.88 41.04
CA GLU A 69 15.37 25.54 41.20
C GLU A 69 14.46 25.15 40.03
N ARG A 70 13.65 26.08 39.54
CA ARG A 70 12.78 25.88 38.37
C ARG A 70 13.57 25.55 37.09
N ILE A 71 14.76 26.12 36.93
CA ILE A 71 15.63 25.81 35.78
C ILE A 71 16.30 24.45 35.97
N LYS A 72 16.68 24.09 37.20
CA LYS A 72 17.18 22.76 37.54
C LYS A 72 16.17 21.66 37.19
N ASP A 73 14.93 21.83 37.63
CA ASP A 73 13.83 20.87 37.35
C ASP A 73 13.61 20.72 35.84
N HIS A 74 13.65 21.83 35.10
CA HIS A 74 13.54 21.80 33.64
C HIS A 74 14.70 21.04 32.99
N ILE A 75 15.94 21.26 33.46
CA ILE A 75 17.10 20.51 32.97
C ILE A 75 16.95 19.02 33.26
N VAL A 76 16.57 18.65 34.48
CA VAL A 76 16.37 17.25 34.88
C VAL A 76 15.31 16.60 34.00
N SER A 77 14.16 17.26 33.81
CA SER A 77 13.08 16.77 32.96
C SER A 77 13.53 16.58 31.50
N ALA A 78 14.14 17.61 30.90
CA ALA A 78 14.59 17.56 29.51
C ALA A 78 15.69 16.52 29.26
N VAL A 79 16.56 16.27 30.24
CA VAL A 79 17.61 15.24 30.15
C VAL A 79 17.06 13.85 30.45
N ASN A 80 16.03 13.71 31.29
CA ASN A 80 15.34 12.43 31.49
C ASN A 80 14.58 11.99 30.23
N GLU A 81 13.94 12.92 29.51
CA GLU A 81 13.29 12.65 28.23
C GLU A 81 14.29 12.29 27.12
N ASN A 82 15.44 12.96 27.09
CA ASN A 82 16.50 12.69 26.11
C ASN A 82 17.89 12.88 26.71
N ARG A 83 18.45 11.81 27.27
CA ARG A 83 19.75 11.84 27.96
C ARG A 83 20.93 12.23 27.06
N SER A 84 20.76 12.07 25.75
CA SER A 84 21.79 12.36 24.73
C SER A 84 21.78 13.82 24.26
N ILE A 85 20.86 14.66 24.75
CA ILE A 85 20.76 16.08 24.35
C ILE A 85 22.08 16.84 24.59
N PRO A 86 22.62 17.55 23.58
CA PRO A 86 23.79 18.42 23.75
C PRO A 86 23.51 19.62 24.65
N SER A 87 24.53 20.07 25.39
CA SER A 87 24.40 21.22 26.30
C SER A 87 24.14 22.54 25.58
N SER A 88 24.58 22.70 24.33
CA SER A 88 24.24 23.82 23.46
C SER A 88 22.73 23.87 23.15
N GLN A 89 22.12 22.73 22.84
CA GLN A 89 20.69 22.63 22.58
C GLN A 89 19.86 22.84 23.85
N LEU A 90 20.35 22.35 24.99
CA LEU A 90 19.72 22.58 26.29
C LEU A 90 19.78 24.06 26.68
N GLN A 91 20.91 24.74 26.43
CA GLN A 91 21.06 26.18 26.61
C GLN A 91 20.02 26.96 25.78
N SER A 92 19.82 26.60 24.50
CA SER A 92 18.79 27.23 23.67
C SER A 92 17.37 27.02 24.22
N LYS A 93 17.06 25.82 24.73
CA LYS A 93 15.77 25.55 25.37
C LYS A 93 15.56 26.43 26.62
N ILE A 94 16.58 26.55 27.47
CA ILE A 94 16.51 27.38 28.68
C ILE A 94 16.37 28.86 28.32
N LEU A 95 17.11 29.34 27.32
CA LEU A 95 16.97 30.72 26.82
C LEU A 95 15.55 30.98 26.33
N ASN A 96 14.99 30.08 25.52
CA ASN A 96 13.65 30.25 24.97
C ASN A 96 12.54 30.20 26.04
N GLN A 97 12.74 29.42 27.10
CA GLN A 97 11.70 29.21 28.12
C GLN A 97 11.80 30.18 29.31
N PHE A 98 13.01 30.59 29.68
CA PHE A 98 13.25 31.38 30.90
C PHE A 98 13.92 32.72 30.62
N ASP A 99 14.31 33.01 29.38
CA ASP A 99 15.06 34.22 28.99
C ASP A 99 16.37 34.40 29.79
N VAL A 100 16.98 33.28 30.19
CA VAL A 100 18.24 33.26 30.95
C VAL A 100 19.31 32.52 30.16
N THR A 101 20.44 33.18 29.92
CA THR A 101 21.62 32.53 29.34
C THR A 101 22.47 31.87 30.43
N ILE A 102 22.58 30.54 30.37
CA ILE A 102 23.43 29.72 31.24
C ILE A 102 24.58 29.15 30.39
N SER A 103 25.82 29.23 30.87
CA SER A 103 26.97 28.71 30.12
C SER A 103 26.92 27.18 30.02
N GLU A 104 27.43 26.62 28.92
CA GLU A 104 27.52 25.16 28.73
C GLU A 104 28.31 24.47 29.85
N SER A 105 29.37 25.11 30.35
CA SER A 105 30.14 24.61 31.49
C SER A 105 29.29 24.50 32.76
N CYS A 106 28.42 25.49 33.02
CA CYS A 106 27.52 25.46 34.17
C CYS A 106 26.47 24.36 34.02
N LEU A 107 25.94 24.14 32.81
CA LEU A 107 25.03 23.03 32.52
C LEU A 107 25.72 21.67 32.67
N ASN A 108 26.94 21.52 32.19
CA ASN A 108 27.70 20.28 32.33
C ASN A 108 28.02 19.96 33.79
N ASN A 109 28.39 20.97 34.59
CA ASN A 109 28.64 20.81 36.01
C ASN A 109 27.37 20.40 36.77
N PHE A 110 26.23 21.02 36.47
CA PHE A 110 24.94 20.64 37.07
C PHE A 110 24.52 19.23 36.65
N ARG A 111 24.66 18.87 35.36
CA ARG A 111 24.42 17.50 34.90
C ARG A 111 25.32 16.49 35.59
N ALA A 112 26.58 16.84 35.86
CA ALA A 112 27.49 15.97 36.59
C ALA A 112 27.09 15.82 38.07
N SER A 113 26.64 16.90 38.74
CA SER A 113 26.20 16.82 40.15
C SER A 113 24.96 15.96 40.32
N GLU A 114 24.05 15.95 39.34
CA GLU A 114 22.82 15.15 39.35
C GLU A 114 22.99 13.76 38.69
N SER A 115 24.21 13.34 38.35
CA SER A 115 24.48 12.07 37.62
C SER A 115 23.76 11.94 36.26
N LEU A 116 23.41 13.06 35.64
CA LEU A 116 22.72 13.20 34.34
C LEU A 116 23.69 13.46 33.18
N THR A 117 24.89 12.88 33.26
CA THR A 117 25.91 12.99 32.20
C THR A 117 25.37 12.47 30.86
N ARG A 118 25.84 13.10 29.77
CA ARG A 118 25.37 12.82 28.41
C ARG A 118 25.78 11.41 28.01
N LEU A 119 24.82 10.60 27.60
CA LEU A 119 25.11 9.33 26.95
C LEU A 119 25.50 9.57 25.48
N PRO A 120 26.50 8.85 24.96
CA PRO A 120 26.79 8.86 23.54
C PRO A 120 25.53 8.43 22.79
N THR A 121 25.09 9.21 21.81
CA THR A 121 24.10 8.72 20.86
C THR A 121 24.69 7.46 20.22
N HIS A 122 23.97 6.34 20.27
CA HIS A 122 24.21 5.26 19.32
C HIS A 122 24.26 5.93 17.94
N LYS A 123 25.35 5.78 17.20
CA LYS A 123 25.32 6.08 15.77
C LYS A 123 24.21 5.18 15.24
N GLU A 124 23.05 5.75 14.91
CA GLU A 124 22.09 5.08 14.05
C GLU A 124 22.93 4.55 12.90
N GLY A 125 22.99 3.21 12.77
CA GLY A 125 23.78 2.59 11.71
C GLY A 125 23.41 3.28 10.40
N GLU A 126 24.39 3.53 9.53
CA GLU A 126 24.13 4.13 8.22
C GLU A 126 22.98 3.36 7.55
N TYR A 127 21.75 3.88 7.66
CA TYR A 127 20.63 3.34 6.94
C TYR A 127 20.95 3.62 5.49
N LYS A 128 21.41 2.60 4.77
CA LYS A 128 21.52 2.67 3.32
C LYS A 128 20.12 2.96 2.82
N ARG A 129 19.87 4.20 2.39
CA ARG A 129 18.63 4.57 1.70
C ARG A 129 18.56 3.73 0.43
N GLN A 130 17.83 2.62 0.50
CA GLN A 130 17.61 1.76 -0.64
C GLN A 130 16.63 2.45 -1.59
N LYS A 131 16.85 2.27 -2.90
CA LYS A 131 15.91 2.75 -3.91
C LYS A 131 14.63 1.92 -3.79
N SER A 132 13.49 2.59 -3.63
CA SER A 132 12.15 1.97 -3.68
C SER A 132 11.83 0.98 -2.54
N GLY A 133 11.91 1.42 -1.27
CA GLY A 133 11.51 0.59 -0.11
C GLY A 133 10.07 0.03 -0.18
N GLY A 134 9.12 0.74 -0.80
CA GLY A 134 7.78 0.18 -1.05
C GLY A 134 7.77 -1.00 -2.03
N GLY A 135 8.73 -1.04 -2.96
CA GLY A 135 8.90 -2.17 -3.87
C GLY A 135 9.47 -3.41 -3.16
N GLU A 136 10.34 -3.22 -2.17
CA GLU A 136 10.87 -4.32 -1.35
C GLU A 136 9.78 -4.96 -0.48
N ILE A 137 8.85 -4.16 0.06
CA ILE A 137 7.67 -4.69 0.75
C ILE A 137 6.84 -5.55 -0.21
N LEU A 138 6.57 -5.06 -1.42
CA LEU A 138 5.79 -5.82 -2.42
C LEU A 138 6.48 -7.13 -2.79
N THR A 139 7.78 -7.11 -3.07
CA THR A 139 8.52 -8.33 -3.43
C THR A 139 8.57 -9.30 -2.27
N SER A 140 8.76 -8.81 -1.05
CA SER A 140 8.74 -9.63 0.17
C SER A 140 7.38 -10.28 0.40
N LEU A 141 6.28 -9.53 0.23
CA LEU A 141 4.92 -10.08 0.30
C LEU A 141 4.67 -11.13 -0.78
N ALA A 142 5.19 -10.91 -2.00
CA ALA A 142 5.06 -11.87 -3.09
C ALA A 142 5.83 -13.18 -2.85
N PHE A 143 6.95 -13.12 -2.12
CA PHE A 143 7.67 -14.32 -1.66
C PHE A 143 6.97 -14.97 -0.48
N PHE A 144 6.53 -14.18 0.51
CA PHE A 144 5.81 -14.67 1.68
C PHE A 144 4.52 -15.39 1.31
N SER A 145 3.76 -14.84 0.36
CA SER A 145 2.52 -15.47 -0.09
C SER A 145 2.75 -16.63 -1.05
N HIS A 146 3.96 -16.84 -1.59
CA HIS A 146 4.21 -17.84 -2.64
C HIS A 146 3.41 -17.62 -3.95
N ILE A 147 2.82 -16.44 -4.17
CA ILE A 147 2.01 -16.17 -5.39
C ILE A 147 2.84 -16.28 -6.68
N ILE A 148 4.12 -15.91 -6.65
CA ILE A 148 5.02 -16.05 -7.82
C ILE A 148 5.35 -17.51 -8.10
N GLU A 149 5.46 -18.33 -7.06
CA GLU A 149 5.68 -19.77 -7.18
C GLU A 149 4.47 -20.43 -7.84
N LEU A 150 3.26 -20.08 -7.40
CA LEU A 150 2.01 -20.50 -8.04
C LEU A 150 2.01 -20.18 -9.54
N PHE A 151 2.24 -18.92 -9.92
CA PHE A 151 2.26 -18.54 -11.34
C PHE A 151 3.30 -19.31 -12.14
N THR A 152 4.48 -19.51 -11.55
CA THR A 152 5.58 -20.22 -12.20
C THR A 152 5.23 -21.69 -12.43
N ARG A 153 4.72 -22.36 -11.39
CA ARG A 153 4.27 -23.75 -11.46
C ARG A 153 3.18 -23.93 -12.50
N THR A 154 2.12 -23.11 -12.46
CA THR A 154 1.01 -23.18 -13.41
C THR A 154 1.47 -22.98 -14.86
N ILE A 155 2.42 -22.08 -15.10
CA ILE A 155 3.00 -21.89 -16.44
C ILE A 155 3.81 -23.11 -16.87
N ILE A 156 4.61 -23.69 -15.97
CA ILE A 156 5.43 -24.88 -16.27
C ILE A 156 4.55 -26.12 -16.54
N GLU A 157 3.52 -26.34 -15.73
CA GLU A 157 2.52 -27.41 -15.95
C GLU A 157 1.92 -27.27 -17.34
N ARG A 158 1.46 -26.07 -17.70
CA ARG A 158 0.92 -25.82 -19.04
C ARG A 158 1.96 -26.03 -20.15
N MET A 159 3.22 -25.68 -19.93
CA MET A 159 4.29 -25.96 -20.88
C MET A 159 4.52 -27.46 -21.07
N ASN A 160 4.43 -28.25 -19.99
CA ASN A 160 4.59 -29.71 -20.06
C ASN A 160 3.41 -30.35 -20.80
N GLU A 161 2.17 -29.93 -20.53
CA GLU A 161 0.99 -30.36 -21.30
C GLU A 161 1.16 -30.08 -22.81
N VAL A 162 1.69 -28.89 -23.16
CA VAL A 162 1.94 -28.55 -24.56
C VAL A 162 3.04 -29.43 -25.14
N ARG A 163 4.14 -29.70 -24.41
CA ARG A 163 5.22 -30.62 -24.86
C ARG A 163 4.70 -32.02 -25.17
N GLU A 164 3.73 -32.51 -24.42
CA GLU A 164 3.12 -33.83 -24.61
C GLU A 164 2.04 -33.84 -25.70
N SER A 165 1.60 -32.67 -26.17
CA SER A 165 0.56 -32.57 -27.18
C SER A 165 1.05 -32.98 -28.58
N ALA A 166 0.18 -33.60 -29.37
CA ALA A 166 0.47 -33.94 -30.77
C ALA A 166 0.85 -32.71 -31.61
N LEU A 167 0.32 -31.53 -31.26
CA LEU A 167 0.61 -30.27 -31.93
C LEU A 167 2.08 -29.85 -31.79
N PHE A 168 2.72 -30.19 -30.67
CA PHE A 168 4.13 -29.83 -30.44
C PHE A 168 5.07 -30.56 -31.39
N GLU A 169 4.91 -31.88 -31.54
CA GLU A 169 5.72 -32.67 -32.48
C GLU A 169 5.41 -32.34 -33.94
N GLN A 170 4.13 -32.13 -34.28
CA GLN A 170 3.72 -31.70 -35.63
C GLN A 170 4.40 -30.38 -36.03
N ASN A 171 4.47 -29.42 -35.11
CA ASN A 171 4.94 -28.08 -35.41
C ASN A 171 6.46 -27.90 -35.30
N LYS A 172 7.18 -28.86 -34.73
CA LYS A 172 8.65 -28.83 -34.60
C LYS A 172 9.39 -28.76 -35.94
N THR A 173 8.72 -29.19 -37.02
CA THR A 173 9.26 -29.19 -38.38
C THR A 173 8.87 -27.94 -39.17
N ILE A 174 8.03 -27.06 -38.61
CA ILE A 174 7.66 -25.79 -39.25
C ILE A 174 8.88 -24.87 -39.21
N GLY A 175 9.51 -24.70 -40.37
CA GLY A 175 10.64 -23.79 -40.55
C GLY A 175 10.29 -22.33 -40.25
N ALA A 176 11.31 -21.48 -40.10
CA ALA A 176 11.11 -20.07 -39.82
C ALA A 176 10.39 -19.34 -40.98
N ASP A 177 9.43 -18.47 -40.64
CA ASP A 177 8.67 -17.67 -41.62
C ASP A 177 9.59 -16.84 -42.53
N HIS A 178 9.54 -17.14 -43.82
CA HIS A 178 10.08 -16.34 -44.93
C HIS A 178 11.51 -15.81 -44.67
N LEU A 179 12.47 -16.73 -44.45
CA LEU A 179 13.89 -16.45 -44.21
C LEU A 179 14.49 -15.43 -45.21
N ASP A 180 14.20 -15.60 -46.50
CA ASP A 180 14.75 -14.75 -47.56
C ASP A 180 14.18 -13.31 -47.56
N SER A 181 13.02 -13.12 -46.94
CA SER A 181 12.36 -11.81 -46.84
C SER A 181 12.73 -11.05 -45.55
N ARG A 182 13.49 -11.67 -44.64
CA ARG A 182 14.02 -11.06 -43.41
C ARG A 182 15.50 -10.72 -43.60
N LEU A 183 15.81 -9.43 -43.73
CA LEU A 183 17.20 -8.96 -43.69
C LEU A 183 17.68 -8.90 -42.24
N HIS A 184 18.57 -9.82 -41.85
CA HIS A 184 19.32 -9.77 -40.58
C HIS A 184 18.48 -9.43 -39.32
N GLY A 185 17.28 -10.02 -39.20
CA GLY A 185 16.40 -9.82 -38.05
C GLY A 185 15.53 -8.56 -38.10
N GLN A 186 15.54 -7.81 -39.21
CA GLN A 186 14.63 -6.69 -39.45
C GLN A 186 13.50 -7.10 -40.40
N PHE A 187 12.26 -6.80 -40.01
CA PHE A 187 11.10 -6.95 -40.88
C PHE A 187 11.09 -5.82 -41.91
N THR A 188 11.29 -6.18 -43.17
CA THR A 188 11.28 -5.21 -44.29
C THR A 188 9.87 -4.67 -44.54
N LYS A 189 9.77 -3.57 -45.29
CA LYS A 189 8.47 -3.04 -45.73
C LYS A 189 7.75 -4.07 -46.59
N GLU A 190 8.50 -4.76 -47.45
CA GLU A 190 8.06 -5.82 -48.35
C GLU A 190 7.50 -7.00 -47.55
N TYR A 191 8.21 -7.45 -46.51
CA TYR A 191 7.72 -8.50 -45.59
C TYR A 191 6.36 -8.14 -44.99
N ASN A 192 6.19 -6.92 -44.49
CA ASN A 192 4.94 -6.46 -43.90
C ASN A 192 3.79 -6.31 -44.91
N GLN A 193 4.10 -6.23 -46.20
CA GLN A 193 3.12 -6.14 -47.29
C GLN A 193 2.68 -7.51 -47.81
N LEU A 194 3.40 -8.59 -47.48
CA LEU A 194 3.04 -9.95 -47.86
C LEU A 194 1.61 -10.28 -47.42
N LYS A 195 0.83 -10.85 -48.35
CA LYS A 195 -0.57 -11.24 -48.10
C LYS A 195 -0.68 -12.18 -46.90
N SER A 196 0.20 -13.19 -46.82
CA SER A 196 0.29 -14.14 -45.70
C SER A 196 0.46 -13.43 -44.34
N VAL A 197 1.36 -12.44 -44.26
CA VAL A 197 1.63 -11.67 -43.04
C VAL A 197 0.43 -10.79 -42.67
N ARG A 198 -0.17 -10.11 -43.65
CA ARG A 198 -1.33 -9.23 -43.41
C ARG A 198 -2.57 -10.01 -42.98
N GLU A 199 -2.83 -11.16 -43.58
CA GLU A 199 -3.94 -12.04 -43.21
C GLU A 199 -3.71 -12.68 -41.84
N ASN A 200 -2.49 -13.17 -41.58
CA ASN A 200 -2.16 -13.78 -40.29
C ASN A 200 -2.21 -12.77 -39.13
N ARG A 201 -1.85 -11.49 -39.36
CA ARG A 201 -1.85 -10.45 -38.32
C ARG A 201 -3.17 -10.38 -37.54
N PHE A 202 -4.31 -10.55 -38.21
CA PHE A 202 -5.65 -10.41 -37.62
C PHE A 202 -6.31 -11.72 -37.22
N ARG A 203 -5.67 -12.86 -37.46
CA ARG A 203 -6.18 -14.17 -37.04
C ARG A 203 -6.28 -14.28 -35.52
N SER A 204 -7.20 -15.12 -35.07
CA SER A 204 -7.33 -15.47 -33.66
C SER A 204 -6.05 -16.15 -33.16
N ILE A 205 -5.89 -16.22 -31.83
CA ILE A 205 -4.78 -16.98 -31.26
C ILE A 205 -4.95 -18.47 -31.54
N ASP A 206 -6.17 -18.97 -31.56
CA ASP A 206 -6.50 -20.35 -31.91
C ASP A 206 -5.96 -20.72 -33.29
N ASP A 207 -6.19 -19.86 -34.28
CA ASP A 207 -5.71 -20.06 -35.64
C ASP A 207 -4.18 -19.92 -35.75
N LYS A 208 -3.60 -18.98 -35.00
CA LYS A 208 -2.15 -18.70 -35.04
C LYS A 208 -1.32 -19.83 -34.44
N ILE A 209 -1.86 -20.52 -33.43
CA ILE A 209 -1.19 -21.62 -32.73
C ILE A 209 -0.97 -22.82 -33.65
N GLN A 210 -1.90 -23.08 -34.57
CA GLN A 210 -1.82 -24.24 -35.47
C GLN A 210 -0.53 -24.27 -36.29
N GLY A 211 -0.03 -23.11 -36.73
CA GLY A 211 1.19 -22.99 -37.52
C GLY A 211 2.43 -22.59 -36.72
N LYS A 212 2.42 -22.76 -35.39
CA LYS A 212 3.48 -22.21 -34.53
C LYS A 212 4.39 -23.30 -33.99
N ASP A 213 5.68 -23.21 -34.32
CA ASP A 213 6.72 -24.00 -33.67
C ASP A 213 6.92 -23.53 -32.22
N PHE A 214 6.50 -24.36 -31.27
CA PHE A 214 6.66 -24.10 -29.84
C PHE A 214 8.12 -24.33 -29.38
N SER A 215 8.88 -25.20 -30.04
CA SER A 215 10.26 -25.54 -29.65
C SER A 215 11.25 -24.39 -29.88
N SER A 216 10.91 -23.47 -30.79
CA SER A 216 11.66 -22.22 -31.01
C SER A 216 11.30 -21.09 -30.05
N MET A 217 10.22 -21.20 -29.26
CA MET A 217 9.87 -20.20 -28.26
C MET A 217 10.87 -20.21 -27.10
N ASN A 218 11.22 -19.04 -26.59
CA ASN A 218 12.24 -18.92 -25.55
C ASN A 218 11.79 -19.54 -24.23
N MET A 219 10.51 -19.43 -23.86
CA MET A 219 10.00 -19.96 -22.60
C MET A 219 10.27 -21.46 -22.43
N PHE A 220 10.23 -22.27 -23.51
CA PHE A 220 10.49 -23.71 -23.46
C PHE A 220 11.96 -24.05 -23.19
N ARG A 221 12.86 -23.06 -23.27
CA ARG A 221 14.30 -23.16 -22.98
C ARG A 221 14.68 -22.48 -21.67
N MET A 222 13.76 -21.74 -21.05
CA MET A 222 14.00 -21.06 -19.79
C MET A 222 13.96 -22.05 -18.63
N SER A 223 14.82 -21.84 -17.65
CA SER A 223 14.71 -22.51 -16.35
C SER A 223 13.53 -21.96 -15.55
N GLU A 224 13.00 -22.76 -14.62
CA GLU A 224 11.97 -22.35 -13.67
C GLU A 224 12.32 -21.05 -12.94
N LYS A 225 13.56 -20.93 -12.46
CA LYS A 225 14.08 -19.71 -11.82
C LYS A 225 13.99 -18.49 -12.73
N THR A 226 14.17 -18.67 -14.04
CA THR A 226 14.08 -17.58 -15.01
C THR A 226 12.62 -17.16 -15.22
N ILE A 227 11.70 -18.12 -15.36
CA ILE A 227 10.26 -17.87 -15.47
C ILE A 227 9.75 -17.14 -14.23
N SER A 228 10.14 -17.59 -13.03
CA SER A 228 9.82 -16.95 -11.75
C SER A 228 10.26 -15.47 -11.71
N ARG A 229 11.48 -15.17 -12.17
CA ARG A 229 11.97 -13.78 -12.26
C ARG A 229 11.20 -12.93 -13.26
N TYR A 230 10.80 -13.49 -14.39
CA TYR A 230 9.91 -12.80 -15.35
C TYR A 230 8.56 -12.49 -14.71
N ASN A 231 7.94 -13.45 -14.01
CA ASN A 231 6.68 -13.25 -13.30
C ASN A 231 6.79 -12.14 -12.24
N LEU A 232 7.88 -12.14 -11.46
CA LEU A 232 8.15 -11.08 -10.48
C LEU A 232 8.38 -9.72 -11.14
N ALA A 233 9.05 -9.68 -12.30
CA ALA A 233 9.24 -8.46 -13.08
C ALA A 233 7.90 -7.88 -13.57
N LEU A 234 6.99 -8.74 -14.03
CA LEU A 234 5.63 -8.34 -14.45
C LEU A 234 4.80 -7.83 -13.27
N LEU A 235 4.88 -8.46 -12.09
CA LEU A 235 4.23 -7.98 -10.86
C LEU A 235 4.72 -6.57 -10.49
N CYS A 236 6.01 -6.31 -10.62
CA CYS A 236 6.63 -5.02 -10.29
C CYS A 236 6.46 -3.95 -11.39
N LEU A 237 5.90 -4.31 -12.54
CA LEU A 237 5.83 -3.44 -13.72
C LEU A 237 5.09 -2.11 -13.45
N PRO A 238 3.96 -2.07 -12.70
CA PRO A 238 3.29 -0.82 -12.37
C PRO A 238 4.17 0.15 -11.56
N LEU A 239 5.06 -0.36 -10.71
CA LEU A 239 5.95 0.46 -9.88
C LEU A 239 6.96 1.24 -10.73
N VAL A 240 7.50 0.61 -11.78
CA VAL A 240 8.56 1.18 -12.61
C VAL A 240 8.05 1.93 -13.85
N THR A 241 6.79 1.74 -14.24
CA THR A 241 6.21 2.37 -15.45
C THR A 241 5.07 3.35 -15.17
N SER A 242 4.54 3.36 -13.94
CA SER A 242 3.35 4.12 -13.50
C SER A 242 2.04 3.78 -14.23
N ASN A 243 2.06 2.84 -15.18
CA ASN A 243 0.90 2.47 -15.99
C ASN A 243 0.95 1.02 -16.50
N GLY A 244 1.85 0.18 -15.97
CA GLY A 244 2.04 -1.21 -16.41
C GLY A 244 2.50 -1.39 -17.86
N LYS A 245 2.89 -0.33 -18.59
CA LYS A 245 3.26 -0.45 -20.01
C LYS A 245 4.73 -0.82 -20.15
N THR A 246 5.02 -2.02 -20.67
CA THR A 246 6.38 -2.53 -20.89
C THR A 246 7.27 -1.54 -21.66
N SER A 247 6.72 -0.81 -22.63
CA SER A 247 7.46 0.19 -23.42
C SER A 247 8.05 1.34 -22.62
N ARG A 248 7.62 1.53 -21.36
CA ARG A 248 8.20 2.53 -20.44
C ARG A 248 9.31 1.98 -19.57
N VAL A 249 9.55 0.67 -19.57
CA VAL A 249 10.63 0.01 -18.82
C VAL A 249 12.02 0.45 -19.28
N ASN A 250 12.16 0.87 -20.54
CA ASN A 250 13.46 1.37 -21.02
C ASN A 250 13.82 2.77 -20.48
N ARG A 251 12.94 3.42 -19.70
CA ARG A 251 13.23 4.69 -19.02
C ARG A 251 14.08 4.44 -17.76
N VAL A 252 14.65 5.52 -17.21
CA VAL A 252 15.52 5.49 -16.02
C VAL A 252 14.93 4.66 -14.86
N LYS A 253 13.62 4.83 -14.58
CA LYS A 253 12.93 4.13 -13.49
C LYS A 253 12.82 2.62 -13.71
N GLY A 254 12.82 2.14 -14.96
CA GLY A 254 12.79 0.70 -15.25
C GLY A 254 14.06 -0.03 -14.84
N ASN A 255 15.18 0.68 -14.63
CA ASN A 255 16.38 0.07 -14.06
C ASN A 255 16.18 -0.43 -12.63
N ASP A 256 15.13 0.03 -11.93
CA ASP A 256 14.79 -0.46 -10.59
C ASP A 256 14.36 -1.94 -10.61
N LEU A 257 14.01 -2.52 -11.78
CA LEU A 257 13.79 -3.97 -11.91
C LEU A 257 15.02 -4.79 -11.51
N ALA A 258 16.24 -4.27 -11.74
CA ALA A 258 17.46 -4.94 -11.31
C ALA A 258 17.47 -5.21 -9.81
N PHE A 259 16.91 -4.28 -9.04
CA PHE A 259 16.75 -4.40 -7.61
C PHE A 259 15.55 -5.28 -7.24
N LEU A 260 14.38 -5.03 -7.86
CA LEU A 260 13.12 -5.69 -7.48
C LEU A 260 13.04 -7.17 -7.88
N CYS A 261 13.61 -7.56 -9.01
CA CYS A 261 13.56 -8.95 -9.51
C CYS A 261 14.93 -9.52 -9.87
N SER A 262 16.01 -8.92 -9.34
CA SER A 262 17.41 -9.32 -9.57
C SER A 262 17.90 -9.20 -11.02
N TYR A 263 17.12 -8.62 -11.93
CA TYR A 263 17.53 -8.48 -13.34
C TYR A 263 16.92 -7.24 -14.00
N ASN A 264 17.72 -6.54 -14.80
CA ASN A 264 17.29 -5.33 -15.50
C ASN A 264 16.60 -5.68 -16.83
N TYR A 265 15.40 -6.28 -16.76
CA TYR A 265 14.63 -6.61 -17.95
C TYR A 265 14.31 -5.37 -18.78
N LYS A 266 14.35 -5.53 -20.10
CA LYS A 266 13.97 -4.49 -21.07
C LYS A 266 12.63 -4.82 -21.72
N ASP A 267 12.02 -3.79 -22.32
CA ASP A 267 10.71 -3.89 -22.96
C ASP A 267 10.59 -5.11 -23.90
N ALA A 268 11.56 -5.28 -24.81
CA ALA A 268 11.55 -6.37 -25.78
C ALA A 268 11.51 -7.77 -25.13
N SER A 269 12.21 -7.96 -24.01
CA SER A 269 12.23 -9.24 -23.30
C SER A 269 10.89 -9.52 -22.63
N LEU A 270 10.29 -8.51 -21.99
CA LEU A 270 8.99 -8.64 -21.32
C LEU A 270 7.84 -8.81 -22.33
N GLU A 271 7.87 -8.08 -23.46
CA GLU A 271 6.88 -8.21 -24.54
C GLU A 271 6.93 -9.60 -25.16
N MET A 272 8.14 -10.12 -25.42
CA MET A 272 8.32 -11.46 -25.96
C MET A 272 7.77 -12.52 -25.00
N TYR A 273 8.08 -12.41 -23.70
CA TYR A 273 7.55 -13.32 -22.68
C TYR A 273 6.02 -13.30 -22.61
N LEU A 274 5.41 -12.11 -22.55
CA LEU A 274 3.94 -11.96 -22.56
C LEU A 274 3.30 -12.53 -23.83
N ARG A 275 3.95 -12.35 -24.98
CA ARG A 275 3.47 -12.89 -26.26
C ARG A 275 3.50 -14.41 -26.27
N GLU A 276 4.56 -15.03 -25.75
CA GLU A 276 4.65 -16.49 -25.66
C GLU A 276 3.62 -17.05 -24.67
N LEU A 277 3.36 -16.39 -23.53
CA LEU A 277 2.26 -16.77 -22.62
C LEU A 277 0.89 -16.73 -23.32
N LYS A 278 0.68 -15.78 -24.22
CA LYS A 278 -0.54 -15.71 -25.04
C LYS A 278 -0.69 -16.95 -25.93
N TYR A 279 0.39 -17.45 -26.52
CA TYR A 279 0.36 -18.67 -27.33
C TYR A 279 0.20 -19.95 -26.51
N LEU A 280 0.63 -19.97 -25.24
CA LEU A 280 0.35 -21.08 -24.33
C LEU A 280 -1.12 -21.17 -23.91
N LYS A 281 -1.92 -20.12 -24.12
CA LYS A 281 -3.30 -20.00 -23.63
C LYS A 281 -3.43 -20.24 -22.12
N VAL A 282 -2.44 -19.79 -21.36
CA VAL A 282 -2.37 -20.03 -19.90
C VAL A 282 -3.33 -19.13 -19.09
N SER A 283 -4.08 -18.24 -19.75
CA SER A 283 -4.91 -17.23 -19.07
C SER A 283 -5.98 -17.84 -18.16
N GLU A 284 -6.74 -18.82 -18.66
CA GLU A 284 -7.81 -19.44 -17.87
C GLU A 284 -7.23 -20.24 -16.70
N THR A 285 -6.16 -21.01 -16.95
CA THR A 285 -5.46 -21.78 -15.92
C THR A 285 -4.90 -20.88 -14.82
N LEU A 286 -4.27 -19.76 -15.18
CA LEU A 286 -3.77 -18.78 -14.19
C LEU A 286 -4.90 -18.15 -13.40
N ILE A 287 -5.99 -17.74 -14.05
CA ILE A 287 -7.16 -17.16 -13.37
C ILE A 287 -7.70 -18.13 -12.31
N THR A 288 -7.92 -19.38 -12.72
CA THR A 288 -8.40 -20.46 -11.84
C THR A 288 -7.43 -20.73 -10.68
N ALA A 289 -6.14 -20.93 -10.97
CA ALA A 289 -5.14 -21.22 -9.96
C ALA A 289 -4.99 -20.06 -8.95
N THR A 290 -5.03 -18.82 -9.45
CA THR A 290 -4.94 -17.60 -8.61
C THR A 290 -6.15 -17.47 -7.69
N ALA A 291 -7.36 -17.74 -8.20
CA ALA A 291 -8.57 -17.66 -7.40
C ALA A 291 -8.58 -18.68 -6.26
N LYS A 292 -8.21 -19.93 -6.55
CA LYS A 292 -8.05 -20.98 -5.54
C LYS A 292 -7.00 -20.60 -4.49
N PHE A 293 -5.83 -20.16 -4.95
CA PHE A 293 -4.75 -19.74 -4.07
C PHE A 293 -5.18 -18.66 -3.07
N TRP A 294 -5.80 -17.57 -3.54
CA TRP A 294 -6.20 -16.49 -2.64
C TRP A 294 -7.30 -16.95 -1.67
N MET A 295 -8.24 -17.78 -2.12
CA MET A 295 -9.25 -18.31 -1.23
C MET A 295 -8.63 -19.15 -0.09
N ASP A 296 -7.75 -20.09 -0.43
CA ASP A 296 -7.06 -20.92 0.58
C ASP A 296 -6.23 -20.05 1.53
N PHE A 297 -5.48 -19.09 0.97
CA PHE A 297 -4.68 -18.13 1.74
C PHE A 297 -5.53 -17.34 2.76
N TRP A 298 -6.69 -16.80 2.34
CA TRP A 298 -7.55 -16.03 3.24
C TRP A 298 -8.36 -16.88 4.22
N ARG A 299 -8.67 -18.14 3.85
CA ARG A 299 -9.32 -19.09 4.76
C ARG A 299 -8.41 -19.42 5.94
N ASP A 300 -7.15 -19.75 5.64
CA ASP A 300 -6.19 -20.16 6.67
C ASP A 300 -5.85 -18.98 7.63
N GLU A 301 -5.98 -17.75 7.15
CA GLU A 301 -5.77 -16.52 7.93
C GLU A 301 -7.01 -16.06 8.72
N THR A 302 -8.20 -16.62 8.49
CA THR A 302 -9.42 -16.15 9.17
C THR A 302 -10.30 -17.28 9.73
N GLU A 303 -10.45 -17.31 11.07
CA GLU A 303 -11.15 -18.37 11.82
C GLU A 303 -12.69 -18.33 11.78
N GLU A 304 -13.30 -17.36 11.08
CA GLU A 304 -14.76 -17.21 11.08
C GLU A 304 -15.42 -17.80 9.83
N GLU A 305 -15.90 -19.03 9.94
CA GLU A 305 -16.89 -19.59 9.02
C GLU A 305 -18.28 -19.03 9.35
N THR A 306 -18.78 -18.13 8.50
CA THR A 306 -20.20 -17.76 8.52
C THR A 306 -20.99 -18.69 7.61
N TYR A 307 -22.22 -19.05 7.99
CA TYR A 307 -23.16 -19.84 7.17
C TYR A 307 -23.43 -19.24 5.77
N PHE A 308 -23.09 -17.96 5.56
CA PHE A 308 -23.11 -17.30 4.25
C PHE A 308 -21.73 -16.87 3.81
N VAL A 309 -21.41 -17.09 2.54
CA VAL A 309 -20.27 -16.41 1.90
C VAL A 309 -20.79 -15.24 1.06
N CYS A 310 -20.35 -14.03 1.39
CA CYS A 310 -20.75 -12.82 0.68
C CYS A 310 -19.69 -12.50 -0.37
N TYR A 311 -20.10 -12.22 -1.60
CA TYR A 311 -19.21 -11.81 -2.68
C TYR A 311 -19.60 -10.45 -3.24
N TYR A 312 -18.64 -9.54 -3.28
CA TYR A 312 -18.79 -8.23 -3.89
C TYR A 312 -18.30 -8.27 -5.33
N ILE A 313 -19.16 -7.93 -6.27
CA ILE A 313 -18.85 -7.97 -7.70
C ILE A 313 -18.93 -6.56 -8.27
N ASP A 314 -17.82 -6.11 -8.87
CA ASP A 314 -17.74 -4.80 -9.51
C ASP A 314 -16.97 -4.87 -10.83
N GLY A 315 -17.40 -4.02 -11.76
CA GLY A 315 -16.85 -3.88 -13.10
C GLY A 315 -16.23 -2.49 -13.29
N ASN A 316 -14.97 -2.44 -13.72
CA ASN A 316 -14.27 -1.19 -13.98
C ASN A 316 -13.95 -1.07 -15.48
N THR A 317 -14.71 -0.23 -16.19
CA THR A 317 -14.48 0.07 -17.60
C THR A 317 -13.24 0.94 -17.80
N LYS A 318 -12.29 0.44 -18.60
CA LYS A 318 -11.04 1.10 -18.98
C LYS A 318 -11.08 1.57 -20.42
N ALA A 319 -10.66 2.81 -20.66
CA ALA A 319 -10.48 3.34 -22.00
C ALA A 319 -9.34 2.60 -22.73
N LEU A 320 -9.63 2.11 -23.94
CA LEU A 320 -8.67 1.51 -24.85
C LEU A 320 -8.36 2.49 -25.99
N TRP A 321 -7.16 3.08 -25.96
CA TRP A 321 -6.72 4.03 -26.99
C TRP A 321 -6.06 3.27 -28.14
N SER A 322 -6.84 3.03 -29.19
CA SER A 322 -6.40 2.28 -30.36
C SER A 322 -6.94 2.95 -31.62
N SER A 323 -6.11 3.01 -32.67
CA SER A 323 -6.55 3.37 -34.02
C SER A 323 -7.40 2.28 -34.69
N ASN A 324 -7.43 1.08 -34.09
CA ASN A 324 -8.15 -0.07 -34.61
C ASN A 324 -9.59 -0.11 -34.06
N ARG A 325 -10.48 -0.77 -34.82
CA ARG A 325 -11.85 -1.03 -34.36
C ARG A 325 -11.82 -2.03 -33.21
N CYS A 326 -12.37 -1.63 -32.06
CA CYS A 326 -12.54 -2.47 -30.88
C CYS A 326 -13.98 -2.32 -30.37
N TYR A 327 -14.40 -3.20 -29.46
CA TYR A 327 -15.67 -3.05 -28.75
C TYR A 327 -15.70 -1.72 -27.98
N LYS A 328 -16.86 -1.06 -28.04
CA LYS A 328 -17.08 0.25 -27.41
C LYS A 328 -18.03 0.12 -26.24
N GLY A 329 -17.81 0.92 -25.22
CA GLY A 329 -18.66 1.05 -24.05
C GLY A 329 -18.58 2.46 -23.48
N LYS A 330 -19.50 2.81 -22.59
CA LYS A 330 -19.49 4.10 -21.89
C LYS A 330 -18.36 4.08 -20.85
N VAL A 331 -17.32 4.88 -21.06
CA VAL A 331 -16.25 5.06 -20.07
C VAL A 331 -16.65 6.21 -19.15
N THR A 332 -17.22 5.89 -17.99
CA THR A 332 -17.81 6.87 -17.05
C THR A 332 -16.85 7.99 -16.70
N MET A 333 -15.59 7.68 -16.40
CA MET A 333 -14.56 8.68 -16.07
C MET A 333 -14.32 9.71 -17.19
N LEU A 334 -14.60 9.36 -18.46
CA LEU A 334 -14.43 10.26 -19.62
C LEU A 334 -15.77 10.77 -20.16
N GLY A 335 -16.90 10.36 -19.58
CA GLY A 335 -18.24 10.81 -19.98
C GLY A 335 -18.64 10.45 -21.41
N ARG A 336 -17.98 9.49 -22.07
CA ARG A 336 -18.20 9.19 -23.50
C ARG A 336 -18.13 7.71 -23.83
N VAL A 337 -18.78 7.32 -24.93
CA VAL A 337 -18.69 5.98 -25.51
C VAL A 337 -17.43 5.89 -26.38
N MET A 338 -16.53 4.97 -26.05
CA MET A 338 -15.29 4.75 -26.80
C MET A 338 -14.80 3.31 -26.69
N ASN A 339 -13.78 2.95 -27.46
CA ASN A 339 -13.12 1.65 -27.35
C ASN A 339 -12.74 1.41 -25.89
N CYS A 340 -13.11 0.25 -25.34
CA CYS A 340 -12.87 -0.06 -23.94
C CYS A 340 -12.62 -1.54 -23.68
N LEU A 341 -12.06 -1.81 -22.51
CA LEU A 341 -12.00 -3.11 -21.85
C LEU A 341 -12.73 -2.98 -20.52
N GLU A 342 -13.29 -4.06 -20.01
CA GLU A 342 -13.88 -4.09 -18.69
C GLU A 342 -13.16 -5.10 -17.81
N ASN A 343 -12.77 -4.65 -16.63
CA ASN A 343 -12.16 -5.52 -15.63
C ASN A 343 -13.22 -5.83 -14.58
N VAL A 344 -13.59 -7.11 -14.45
CA VAL A 344 -14.50 -7.60 -13.42
C VAL A 344 -13.68 -8.18 -12.29
N CYS A 345 -14.02 -7.79 -11.07
CA CYS A 345 -13.35 -8.23 -9.86
C CYS A 345 -14.36 -8.78 -8.86
N ILE A 346 -13.98 -9.83 -8.15
CA ILE A 346 -14.79 -10.42 -7.07
C ILE A 346 -13.99 -10.34 -5.77
N HIS A 347 -14.61 -9.78 -4.73
CA HIS A 347 -14.05 -9.74 -3.38
C HIS A 347 -14.93 -10.55 -2.44
N ASP A 348 -14.36 -11.11 -1.38
CA ASP A 348 -15.14 -11.70 -0.30
C ASP A 348 -15.82 -10.64 0.58
N GLY A 349 -16.61 -11.07 1.56
CA GLY A 349 -17.29 -10.19 2.51
C GLY A 349 -16.38 -9.35 3.41
N LYS A 350 -15.08 -9.69 3.48
CA LYS A 350 -14.04 -8.97 4.22
C LYS A 350 -13.25 -8.00 3.33
N GLY A 351 -13.54 -7.99 2.03
CA GLY A 351 -12.89 -7.15 1.05
C GLY A 351 -11.58 -7.72 0.50
N HIS A 352 -11.32 -9.02 0.64
CA HIS A 352 -10.17 -9.63 0.02
C HIS A 352 -10.42 -9.91 -1.47
N PRO A 353 -9.53 -9.52 -2.38
CA PRO A 353 -9.69 -9.82 -3.81
C PRO A 353 -9.45 -11.31 -4.07
N LEU A 354 -10.43 -11.97 -4.67
CA LEU A 354 -10.36 -13.41 -4.99
C LEU A 354 -10.22 -13.66 -6.48
N TYR A 355 -10.95 -12.90 -7.29
CA TYR A 355 -11.02 -13.14 -8.73
C TYR A 355 -10.87 -11.85 -9.53
N PHE A 356 -10.22 -11.96 -10.68
CA PHE A 356 -10.03 -10.88 -11.63
C PHE A 356 -10.05 -11.39 -13.07
N GLN A 357 -10.89 -10.80 -13.93
CA GLN A 357 -10.89 -11.07 -15.36
C GLN A 357 -11.10 -9.81 -16.18
N THR A 358 -10.46 -9.75 -17.34
CA THR A 358 -10.63 -8.68 -18.32
C THR A 358 -11.46 -9.17 -19.51
N PHE A 359 -12.46 -8.38 -19.89
CA PHE A 359 -13.35 -8.60 -21.02
C PHE A 359 -13.18 -7.50 -22.07
N HIS A 360 -13.44 -7.83 -23.33
CA HIS A 360 -13.49 -6.86 -24.42
C HIS A 360 -14.81 -6.06 -24.36
N GLY A 361 -14.73 -4.73 -24.40
CA GLY A 361 -15.93 -3.90 -24.36
C GLY A 361 -16.54 -3.77 -22.97
N HIS A 362 -17.86 -3.94 -22.89
CA HIS A 362 -18.62 -3.97 -21.65
C HIS A 362 -18.93 -5.44 -21.31
N ALA A 363 -18.53 -5.89 -20.13
CA ALA A 363 -18.94 -7.16 -19.57
C ALA A 363 -20.39 -7.04 -19.10
N ASP A 364 -21.29 -7.85 -19.67
CA ASP A 364 -22.62 -8.02 -19.10
C ASP A 364 -22.47 -8.73 -17.74
N LEU A 365 -22.35 -7.94 -16.68
CA LEU A 365 -22.17 -8.43 -15.31
C LEU A 365 -23.26 -9.43 -14.94
N GLY A 366 -24.50 -9.27 -15.40
CA GLY A 366 -25.57 -10.23 -15.10
C GLY A 366 -25.34 -11.60 -15.75
N LYS A 367 -24.96 -11.61 -17.04
CA LYS A 367 -24.71 -12.85 -17.78
C LYS A 367 -23.39 -13.53 -17.37
N HIS A 368 -22.36 -12.73 -17.09
CA HIS A 368 -21.02 -13.25 -16.81
C HIS A 368 -20.80 -13.51 -15.32
N ALA A 369 -21.34 -12.72 -14.39
CA ALA A 369 -21.13 -12.93 -12.95
C ALA A 369 -21.65 -14.28 -12.46
N LEU A 370 -22.79 -14.75 -12.96
CA LEU A 370 -23.31 -16.07 -12.62
C LEU A 370 -22.41 -17.19 -13.14
N ASN A 371 -21.98 -17.15 -14.40
CA ASN A 371 -21.05 -18.14 -14.94
C ASN A 371 -19.68 -18.08 -14.24
N LEU A 372 -19.21 -16.88 -13.90
CA LEU A 372 -18.00 -16.67 -13.11
C LEU A 372 -18.13 -17.28 -11.72
N LEU A 373 -19.29 -17.10 -11.07
CA LEU A 373 -19.59 -17.70 -9.80
C LEU A 373 -19.70 -19.22 -9.93
N THR A 374 -20.41 -19.77 -10.92
CA THR A 374 -20.47 -21.23 -11.15
C THR A 374 -19.08 -21.80 -11.29
N LYS A 375 -18.19 -21.17 -12.06
CA LYS A 375 -16.79 -21.58 -12.16
C LYS A 375 -16.06 -21.49 -10.82
N LEU A 376 -16.28 -20.44 -10.06
CA LEU A 376 -15.73 -20.30 -8.71
C LEU A 376 -16.26 -21.42 -7.80
N THR A 377 -17.56 -21.65 -7.75
CA THR A 377 -18.25 -22.72 -7.02
C THR A 377 -17.72 -24.11 -7.39
N GLU A 378 -17.59 -24.42 -8.68
CA GLU A 378 -17.00 -25.69 -9.16
C GLU A 378 -15.55 -25.87 -8.71
N LEU A 379 -14.82 -24.78 -8.54
CA LEU A 379 -13.44 -24.80 -8.01
C LEU A 379 -13.38 -24.90 -6.48
N PHE A 380 -14.48 -24.60 -5.79
CA PHE A 380 -14.54 -24.40 -4.35
C PHE A 380 -15.31 -25.48 -3.60
N ASP A 381 -16.30 -26.11 -4.23
CA ASP A 381 -17.06 -27.21 -3.63
C ASP A 381 -16.20 -28.47 -3.69
N ASP A 382 -15.62 -28.86 -2.55
CA ASP A 382 -15.09 -30.21 -2.37
C ASP A 382 -16.28 -31.18 -2.30
N PRO A 383 -16.40 -32.15 -3.23
CA PRO A 383 -17.48 -33.15 -3.18
C PRO A 383 -17.53 -33.91 -1.84
N SER A 384 -16.42 -33.91 -1.10
CA SER A 384 -16.25 -34.55 0.21
C SER A 384 -16.85 -33.73 1.36
N ALA A 385 -17.01 -32.41 1.20
CA ALA A 385 -17.54 -31.53 2.22
C ALA A 385 -19.08 -31.52 2.11
N HIS A 386 -19.77 -32.23 3.01
CA HIS A 386 -21.23 -32.30 3.06
C HIS A 386 -21.93 -31.00 3.54
N VAL A 387 -21.28 -29.84 3.39
CA VAL A 387 -21.81 -28.55 3.83
C VAL A 387 -22.18 -27.71 2.60
N HIS A 388 -23.48 -27.63 2.31
CA HIS A 388 -23.99 -26.68 1.31
C HIS A 388 -23.92 -25.25 1.88
N VAL A 389 -22.91 -24.49 1.45
CA VAL A 389 -22.75 -23.08 1.81
C VAL A 389 -23.57 -22.21 0.85
N LYS A 390 -24.52 -21.44 1.36
CA LYS A 390 -25.29 -20.49 0.55
C LYS A 390 -24.50 -19.21 0.33
N ARG A 391 -24.37 -18.72 -0.91
CA ARG A 391 -23.63 -17.49 -1.22
C ARG A 391 -24.58 -16.33 -1.50
N ILE A 392 -24.10 -15.12 -1.21
CA ILE A 392 -24.83 -13.87 -1.44
C ILE A 392 -23.99 -13.00 -2.37
N LEU A 393 -24.52 -12.69 -3.54
CA LEU A 393 -23.89 -11.87 -4.56
C LEU A 393 -24.37 -10.44 -4.45
N VAL A 394 -23.46 -9.54 -4.10
CA VAL A 394 -23.78 -8.13 -3.96
C VAL A 394 -23.22 -7.39 -5.16
N ILE A 395 -24.13 -6.87 -5.99
CA ILE A 395 -23.82 -6.19 -7.26
C ILE A 395 -24.33 -4.75 -7.17
N ASP A 396 -23.57 -3.79 -7.69
CA ASP A 396 -24.06 -2.42 -7.83
C ASP A 396 -25.29 -2.33 -8.75
N GLY A 397 -25.84 -1.14 -8.97
CA GLY A 397 -27.03 -0.92 -9.82
C GLY A 397 -26.89 -1.44 -11.25
N GLY A 398 -25.69 -1.82 -11.72
CA GLY A 398 -25.51 -2.57 -12.96
C GLY A 398 -26.16 -3.96 -12.98
N GLY A 399 -26.43 -4.55 -11.81
CA GLY A 399 -27.06 -5.88 -11.67
C GLY A 399 -28.58 -5.87 -11.58
N ASN A 400 -29.23 -4.69 -11.63
CA ASN A 400 -30.64 -4.55 -11.26
C ASN A 400 -31.67 -4.82 -12.39
N GLY A 401 -31.21 -5.30 -13.54
CA GLY A 401 -32.07 -5.62 -14.68
C GLY A 401 -32.81 -6.94 -14.49
N VAL A 402 -34.10 -6.99 -14.85
CA VAL A 402 -34.94 -8.20 -14.69
C VAL A 402 -34.33 -9.45 -15.33
N ASN A 403 -33.69 -9.33 -16.50
CA ASN A 403 -32.99 -10.44 -17.14
C ASN A 403 -31.85 -11.02 -16.28
N THR A 404 -31.18 -10.19 -15.48
CA THR A 404 -30.16 -10.63 -14.52
C THR A 404 -30.83 -11.33 -13.34
N LEU A 405 -31.89 -10.75 -12.78
CA LEU A 405 -32.59 -11.30 -11.62
C LEU A 405 -33.18 -12.69 -11.93
N ARG A 406 -33.81 -12.84 -13.09
CA ARG A 406 -34.35 -14.13 -13.59
C ARG A 406 -33.30 -15.23 -13.72
N ALA A 407 -32.04 -14.86 -13.92
CA ALA A 407 -30.97 -15.84 -14.01
C ALA A 407 -30.59 -16.41 -12.63
N PHE A 408 -30.90 -15.70 -11.54
CA PHE A 408 -30.77 -16.19 -10.16
C PHE A 408 -31.92 -17.11 -9.73
N ASP A 409 -33.12 -16.99 -10.31
CA ASP A 409 -34.26 -17.87 -9.98
C ASP A 409 -33.96 -19.37 -10.19
N ASN A 410 -33.01 -19.69 -11.09
CA ASN A 410 -32.57 -21.06 -11.38
C ASN A 410 -31.26 -21.44 -10.67
N SER A 411 -30.83 -20.66 -9.69
CA SER A 411 -29.57 -20.82 -8.96
C SER A 411 -29.85 -21.02 -7.47
N ASP A 412 -28.99 -21.77 -6.77
CA ASP A 412 -29.04 -21.91 -5.31
C ASP A 412 -28.46 -20.69 -4.56
N GLU A 413 -28.09 -19.66 -5.31
CA GLU A 413 -27.32 -18.51 -4.86
C GLU A 413 -28.21 -17.28 -4.78
N TYR A 414 -28.01 -16.47 -3.75
CA TYR A 414 -28.78 -15.26 -3.53
C TYR A 414 -28.13 -14.01 -4.12
N TYR A 415 -28.91 -12.96 -4.34
CA TYR A 415 -28.41 -11.65 -4.77
C TYR A 415 -28.88 -10.50 -3.87
N ILE A 416 -28.10 -9.42 -3.88
CA ILE A 416 -28.50 -8.10 -3.39
C ILE A 416 -28.04 -7.04 -4.40
N SER A 417 -28.96 -6.16 -4.83
CA SER A 417 -28.64 -5.02 -5.69
C SER A 417 -29.46 -3.79 -5.30
N ILE A 418 -29.20 -2.65 -5.96
CA ILE A 418 -29.90 -1.37 -5.73
C ILE A 418 -30.66 -0.94 -6.97
N LEU A 419 -31.87 -0.41 -6.78
CA LEU A 419 -32.65 0.21 -7.84
C LEU A 419 -32.27 1.68 -8.03
N GLY A 420 -32.25 2.13 -9.29
CA GLY A 420 -32.16 3.55 -9.60
C GLY A 420 -33.52 4.26 -9.46
N ASP A 421 -33.49 5.58 -9.26
CA ASP A 421 -34.69 6.41 -9.05
C ASP A 421 -35.73 6.25 -10.18
N ASN A 422 -35.28 6.02 -11.41
CA ASN A 422 -36.13 5.81 -12.59
C ASN A 422 -36.91 4.49 -12.55
N GLN A 423 -36.50 3.51 -11.74
CA GLN A 423 -37.14 2.21 -11.62
C GLN A 423 -38.21 2.19 -10.53
N VAL A 424 -38.21 3.20 -9.66
CA VAL A 424 -39.01 3.25 -8.44
C VAL A 424 -40.25 4.12 -8.66
N LYS A 425 -41.43 3.56 -8.36
CA LYS A 425 -42.69 4.32 -8.27
C LYS A 425 -43.51 3.71 -7.14
N ASP A 426 -44.16 4.53 -6.33
CA ASP A 426 -44.84 4.05 -5.12
C ASP A 426 -45.88 2.95 -5.40
N ARG A 427 -46.57 3.05 -6.55
CA ARG A 427 -47.53 2.03 -7.01
C ARG A 427 -46.97 0.62 -7.20
N LYS A 428 -45.64 0.47 -7.29
CA LYS A 428 -44.98 -0.82 -7.55
C LYS A 428 -44.70 -1.60 -6.28
N PHE A 429 -44.78 -0.96 -5.11
CA PHE A 429 -44.53 -1.63 -3.84
C PHE A 429 -45.77 -2.39 -3.38
N LYS A 430 -45.55 -3.62 -2.93
CA LYS A 430 -46.54 -4.53 -2.38
C LYS A 430 -46.09 -5.03 -1.01
N HIS A 431 -47.02 -5.56 -0.23
CA HIS A 431 -46.71 -6.25 1.04
C HIS A 431 -45.81 -5.43 1.98
N ILE A 432 -46.07 -4.12 2.06
CA ILE A 432 -45.30 -3.16 2.85
C ILE A 432 -45.46 -3.48 4.33
N ARG A 433 -44.34 -3.66 5.04
CA ARG A 433 -44.33 -3.93 6.49
C ARG A 433 -44.14 -2.67 7.31
N GLU A 434 -44.21 -2.84 8.63
CA GLU A 434 -43.91 -1.79 9.58
C GLU A 434 -42.45 -1.32 9.46
N GLU A 435 -42.28 -0.04 9.74
CA GLU A 435 -40.97 0.60 9.75
C GLU A 435 -40.17 0.15 10.97
N THR A 436 -38.92 -0.23 10.75
CA THR A 436 -37.99 -0.67 11.80
C THR A 436 -36.72 0.16 11.76
N ARG A 437 -36.06 0.32 12.90
CA ARG A 437 -34.78 1.06 12.96
C ARG A 437 -33.64 0.20 12.41
N TYR A 438 -32.76 0.80 11.60
CA TYR A 438 -31.56 0.11 11.12
C TYR A 438 -30.60 -0.18 12.27
N LYS A 439 -30.23 -1.46 12.46
CA LYS A 439 -29.37 -1.91 13.57
C LYS A 439 -27.95 -1.35 13.56
N TYR A 440 -27.43 -0.97 12.40
CA TYR A 440 -26.00 -0.63 12.21
C TYR A 440 -25.77 0.82 11.75
N GLY A 441 -26.79 1.68 11.84
CA GLY A 441 -26.63 3.07 11.40
C GLY A 441 -27.89 3.92 11.50
N ASN A 442 -27.79 5.12 10.94
CA ASN A 442 -28.80 6.17 11.04
C ASN A 442 -29.77 6.13 9.87
N ALA A 443 -30.67 5.14 9.89
CA ALA A 443 -31.74 4.98 8.92
C ALA A 443 -32.93 4.23 9.53
N SER A 444 -34.11 4.40 8.95
CA SER A 444 -35.23 3.48 9.12
C SER A 444 -35.43 2.62 7.88
N LEU A 445 -35.94 1.40 8.09
CA LEU A 445 -36.05 0.35 7.10
C LEU A 445 -37.48 -0.13 6.99
N VAL A 446 -37.94 -0.31 5.76
CA VAL A 446 -39.25 -0.91 5.44
C VAL A 446 -39.03 -2.09 4.50
N ASP A 447 -39.36 -3.29 4.96
CA ASP A 447 -39.31 -4.53 4.17
C ASP A 447 -40.62 -4.67 3.36
N CYS A 448 -40.52 -4.96 2.06
CA CYS A 448 -41.65 -5.04 1.15
C CYS A 448 -41.35 -5.95 -0.05
N GLN A 449 -42.28 -6.02 -1.00
CA GLN A 449 -42.07 -6.55 -2.34
C GLN A 449 -42.17 -5.44 -3.38
N ILE A 450 -41.53 -5.61 -4.53
CA ILE A 450 -41.60 -4.66 -5.64
C ILE A 450 -41.81 -5.35 -6.98
N GLU A 451 -42.65 -4.75 -7.83
CA GLU A 451 -42.84 -5.13 -9.22
C GLU A 451 -41.86 -4.41 -10.16
N LEU A 452 -41.12 -5.19 -10.94
CA LEU A 452 -40.19 -4.74 -11.98
C LEU A 452 -40.69 -5.19 -13.36
N LEU A 453 -40.49 -4.35 -14.37
CA LEU A 453 -40.87 -4.67 -15.76
C LEU A 453 -39.62 -5.09 -16.54
N ASP A 454 -39.73 -6.14 -17.33
CA ASP A 454 -38.65 -6.54 -18.22
C ASP A 454 -38.57 -5.59 -19.43
N SER A 455 -37.38 -5.06 -19.67
CA SER A 455 -37.08 -4.22 -20.84
C SER A 455 -37.05 -5.01 -22.16
N LYS A 456 -36.77 -6.32 -22.12
CA LYS A 456 -36.68 -7.19 -23.30
C LYS A 456 -38.01 -7.88 -23.61
N GLU A 457 -38.83 -8.14 -22.59
CA GLU A 457 -40.10 -8.84 -22.72
C GLU A 457 -41.26 -7.93 -22.29
N LYS A 458 -41.93 -7.33 -23.27
CA LYS A 458 -42.97 -6.34 -23.03
C LYS A 458 -44.16 -6.96 -22.26
N GLY A 459 -44.46 -6.40 -21.10
CA GLY A 459 -45.60 -6.81 -20.28
C GLY A 459 -45.25 -7.87 -19.22
N TYR A 460 -44.04 -8.40 -19.24
CA TYR A 460 -43.57 -9.29 -18.18
C TYR A 460 -43.31 -8.50 -16.89
N ILE A 461 -43.90 -8.97 -15.78
CA ILE A 461 -43.74 -8.43 -14.44
C ILE A 461 -42.95 -9.43 -13.61
N TYR A 462 -41.84 -8.98 -13.05
CA TYR A 462 -41.02 -9.72 -12.10
C TYR A 462 -41.24 -9.15 -10.70
N GLU A 463 -41.57 -9.99 -9.73
CA GLU A 463 -41.78 -9.58 -8.35
C GLU A 463 -40.68 -10.14 -7.45
N CYS A 464 -40.04 -9.27 -6.65
CA CYS A 464 -38.97 -9.66 -5.74
C CYS A 464 -39.05 -8.91 -4.41
N ARG A 465 -38.32 -9.38 -3.40
CA ARG A 465 -38.23 -8.70 -2.09
C ARG A 465 -37.43 -7.41 -2.25
N ALA A 466 -37.89 -6.37 -1.55
CA ALA A 466 -37.22 -5.08 -1.50
C ALA A 466 -37.10 -4.57 -0.06
N VAL A 467 -36.04 -3.79 0.20
CA VAL A 467 -35.84 -3.07 1.45
C VAL A 467 -35.70 -1.59 1.11
N ILE A 468 -36.68 -0.80 1.56
CA ILE A 468 -36.62 0.66 1.48
C ILE A 468 -35.79 1.15 2.66
N VAL A 469 -34.68 1.81 2.35
CA VAL A 469 -33.78 2.44 3.32
C VAL A 469 -34.05 3.93 3.31
N GLN A 470 -34.59 4.45 4.41
CA GLN A 470 -34.82 5.86 4.64
C GLN A 470 -33.71 6.39 5.55
N TRP A 471 -32.73 7.07 4.97
CA TRP A 471 -31.63 7.65 5.73
C TRP A 471 -32.08 8.88 6.50
N ASP A 472 -31.56 9.09 7.70
CA ASP A 472 -31.91 10.25 8.54
C ASP A 472 -31.55 11.60 7.88
N ASN A 473 -30.67 11.58 6.87
CA ASN A 473 -30.32 12.74 6.05
C ASN A 473 -31.34 13.04 4.93
N GLY A 474 -32.47 12.33 4.90
CA GLY A 474 -33.55 12.49 3.92
C GLY A 474 -33.33 11.74 2.60
N ARG A 475 -32.21 11.03 2.42
CA ARG A 475 -32.01 10.19 1.23
C ARG A 475 -32.82 8.90 1.34
N LYS A 476 -33.33 8.42 0.20
CA LYS A 476 -34.01 7.14 0.08
C LYS A 476 -33.21 6.22 -0.84
N SER A 477 -33.07 4.96 -0.47
CA SER A 477 -32.43 3.93 -1.30
C SER A 477 -33.29 2.68 -1.26
N ILE A 478 -33.37 1.95 -2.38
CA ILE A 478 -34.18 0.72 -2.45
C ILE A 478 -33.30 -0.42 -2.89
N LEU A 479 -33.10 -1.36 -1.97
CA LEU A 479 -32.37 -2.59 -2.22
C LEU A 479 -33.35 -3.67 -2.68
N ILE A 480 -32.94 -4.52 -3.59
CA ILE A 480 -33.69 -5.69 -4.05
C ILE A 480 -32.89 -6.96 -3.80
N THR A 481 -33.60 -8.04 -3.48
CA THR A 481 -33.01 -9.33 -3.13
C THR A 481 -34.03 -10.46 -3.31
N ASP A 482 -33.54 -11.68 -3.48
CA ASP A 482 -34.28 -12.94 -3.40
C ASP A 482 -34.08 -13.67 -2.05
N ILE A 483 -33.27 -13.10 -1.14
CA ILE A 483 -33.00 -13.71 0.16
C ILE A 483 -34.29 -13.75 0.99
N PRO A 484 -34.69 -14.92 1.52
CA PRO A 484 -35.85 -15.04 2.40
C PRO A 484 -35.68 -14.25 3.71
N ARG A 485 -36.79 -13.78 4.29
CA ARG A 485 -36.79 -12.93 5.50
C ARG A 485 -36.35 -13.67 6.76
N ASP A 486 -36.74 -14.93 6.85
CA ASP A 486 -36.33 -15.91 7.85
C ASP A 486 -34.82 -16.17 7.81
N LEU A 487 -34.21 -15.98 6.63
CA LEU A 487 -32.79 -16.21 6.43
C LEU A 487 -31.94 -14.95 6.70
N LEU A 488 -32.40 -13.78 6.23
CA LEU A 488 -31.73 -12.51 6.48
C LEU A 488 -32.74 -11.37 6.62
N ASP A 489 -32.68 -10.66 7.76
CA ASP A 489 -33.55 -9.52 8.02
C ASP A 489 -33.17 -8.28 7.19
N ALA A 490 -34.03 -7.27 7.19
CA ALA A 490 -33.81 -6.03 6.44
C ALA A 490 -32.48 -5.35 6.81
N SER A 491 -32.11 -5.35 8.10
CA SER A 491 -30.84 -4.78 8.57
C SER A 491 -29.63 -5.54 8.03
N GLY A 492 -29.70 -6.87 7.97
CA GLY A 492 -28.65 -7.72 7.41
C GLY A 492 -28.47 -7.51 5.91
N VAL A 493 -29.57 -7.43 5.15
CA VAL A 493 -29.54 -7.11 3.71
C VAL A 493 -28.90 -5.73 3.48
N THR A 494 -29.36 -4.71 4.21
CA THR A 494 -28.80 -3.35 4.14
C THR A 494 -27.33 -3.32 4.48
N LYS A 495 -26.91 -3.97 5.57
CA LYS A 495 -25.51 -4.02 5.97
C LYS A 495 -24.63 -4.65 4.90
N LYS A 496 -24.98 -5.85 4.42
CA LYS A 496 -24.19 -6.54 3.39
C LYS A 496 -24.05 -5.70 2.12
N TYR A 497 -25.10 -5.01 1.68
CA TYR A 497 -25.01 -4.13 0.52
C TYR A 497 -24.08 -2.95 0.73
N PHE A 498 -24.22 -2.21 1.83
CA PHE A 498 -23.43 -0.99 2.06
C PHE A 498 -21.98 -1.26 2.52
N ASP A 499 -21.70 -2.44 3.08
CA ASP A 499 -20.33 -2.90 3.34
C ASP A 499 -19.51 -3.08 2.04
N ARG A 500 -20.16 -3.22 0.88
CA ARG A 500 -19.49 -3.23 -0.44
C ARG A 500 -18.59 -2.02 -0.65
N TRP A 501 -19.00 -0.83 -0.18
CA TRP A 501 -18.22 0.39 -0.35
C TRP A 501 -16.85 0.33 0.35
N PRO A 502 -16.75 0.15 1.69
CA PRO A 502 -15.46 0.03 2.36
C PRO A 502 -14.68 -1.21 1.94
N MET A 503 -15.34 -2.32 1.60
CA MET A 503 -14.68 -3.60 1.33
C MET A 503 -14.19 -3.75 -0.10
N GLN A 504 -14.77 -3.05 -1.08
CA GLN A 504 -14.35 -3.17 -2.48
C GLN A 504 -14.05 -1.80 -3.12
N GLU A 505 -15.03 -0.89 -3.16
CA GLU A 505 -14.87 0.37 -3.90
C GLU A 505 -13.76 1.27 -3.34
N LYS A 506 -13.69 1.37 -2.00
CA LYS A 506 -12.64 2.13 -1.32
C LYS A 506 -11.26 1.57 -1.65
N GLN A 507 -11.10 0.25 -1.62
CA GLN A 507 -9.83 -0.39 -1.97
C GLN A 507 -9.42 -0.08 -3.41
N PHE A 508 -10.36 -0.14 -4.36
CA PHE A 508 -10.07 0.27 -5.75
C PHE A 508 -9.69 1.74 -5.85
N ARG A 509 -10.41 2.63 -5.17
CA ARG A 509 -10.10 4.06 -5.18
C ARG A 509 -8.69 4.31 -4.65
N ASP A 510 -8.35 3.69 -3.53
CA ASP A 510 -7.05 3.85 -2.88
C ASP A 510 -5.94 3.26 -3.78
N GLY A 511 -6.16 2.08 -4.38
CA GLY A 511 -5.25 1.49 -5.39
C GLY A 511 -5.11 2.30 -6.69
N LYS A 512 -6.18 2.95 -7.14
CA LYS A 512 -6.15 3.88 -8.31
C LYS A 512 -5.23 5.06 -8.04
N SER A 513 -5.25 5.59 -6.81
CA SER A 513 -4.40 6.71 -6.41
C SER A 513 -2.94 6.30 -6.13
N GLY A 514 -2.72 5.15 -5.47
CA GLY A 514 -1.39 4.71 -5.03
C GLY A 514 -0.52 4.10 -6.13
N VAL A 515 -1.07 3.16 -6.91
CA VAL A 515 -0.29 2.38 -7.90
C VAL A 515 -0.82 2.50 -9.33
N ASN A 516 -1.73 3.47 -9.57
CA ASN A 516 -2.28 3.77 -10.89
C ASN A 516 -2.91 2.55 -11.60
N ILE A 517 -3.63 1.68 -10.87
CA ILE A 517 -4.26 0.48 -11.47
C ILE A 517 -5.22 0.78 -12.63
N HIS A 518 -5.80 2.00 -12.66
CA HIS A 518 -6.65 2.49 -13.75
C HIS A 518 -5.87 2.77 -15.04
N ARG A 519 -4.56 2.96 -14.96
CA ARG A 519 -3.67 3.23 -16.10
C ARG A 519 -3.00 1.98 -16.66
N ILE A 520 -3.16 0.82 -16.00
CA ILE A 520 -2.57 -0.45 -16.47
C ILE A 520 -3.07 -0.73 -17.88
N VAL A 521 -2.15 -0.62 -18.85
CA VAL A 521 -2.40 -0.90 -20.26
C VAL A 521 -2.29 -2.41 -20.45
N GLY A 522 -3.43 -3.10 -20.53
CA GLY A 522 -3.48 -4.44 -21.10
C GLY A 522 -3.46 -4.36 -22.63
N TYR A 523 -2.78 -5.30 -23.27
CA TYR A 523 -3.00 -5.53 -24.70
C TYR A 523 -4.37 -6.20 -24.84
N GLY A 524 -5.29 -5.53 -25.54
CA GLY A 524 -6.51 -6.15 -26.07
C GLY A 524 -6.21 -7.07 -27.25
#